data_AF-A0A9E3S0Z4-F1
#
_entry.id   AF-A0A9E3S0Z4-F1
#
_cell.length_a   1.000
_cell.length_b   1.000
_cell.length_c   1.000
_cell.angle_alpha   90.00
_cell.angle_beta   90.00
_cell.angle_gamma   90.00
#
_symmetry.space_group_name_H-M   'P 1'
#
loop_
_entity.id
_entity.type
_entity.pdbx_description
1 polymer ?
#
loop_
_entity_poly.entity_id
_entity_poly.type
_entity_poly.pdbx_seq_one_letter_code
_entity_poly.pdbx_strand_id
1 'polypeptide(L)'
;MFVFPTIAILRREFAANLRRTRTFYFVLLLLSLAVLVTTTYWPSERLTIRMAASTSEQIVTLITLLLFYGCALVVPALGAASITVEREQDTFDMLYLSLIRPKSILLGKLLNTCGVYLVVVLAALPVFASALFAVGLDTRQLLYAFVILIMLALYCGTIGILMSTLFTRGIVALVASYILVAILMGGPRFLIAAIFSLLNIGFYSGRLAGGFGPAGSYSLFTFYSPAGTTFSLLNGTLTASAFVAAISVQLGFVYLGLSIASRRLRRQSSPKLVRNEVIIDDAEILEARRKQFPYYLIDPSRRRATIEDGRNPMMVREIRWGLFARGSTLIRVFYVTATVFGFIFIAITMFADPSDYAGTFAWAISLELLTLVSFAPVIMANSFTKERELGNIDMLRMTLLQPSDIVRGKAVAGVFVLLPVIAAIAIAAIPMILVDFSFSGMVLAFYATMPICALMAVSLGLLVSLQSQRTNSAIAGGIILNAIFFLGIGLLYFLYLAFSQSQSRQALYPMDLMPYISLVGGYYVAFASSRGPLTGWILSQVQFLVLALVLLKLAERIFHARHMRDV
;
A
#
# COMPACT_ATOMS: atom_id res chain seq x y z
N MET A 1 19.94 19.80 -34.23
CA MET A 1 18.55 19.56 -34.63
C MET A 1 18.08 18.14 -34.21
N PHE A 2 18.08 17.82 -32.90
CA PHE A 2 17.90 16.43 -32.37
C PHE A 2 16.62 16.24 -31.50
N VAL A 3 15.68 17.18 -31.49
CA VAL A 3 14.61 17.26 -30.47
C VAL A 3 13.23 16.75 -30.94
N PHE A 4 13.01 16.56 -32.24
CA PHE A 4 11.68 16.29 -32.79
C PHE A 4 11.05 14.90 -32.52
N PRO A 5 11.79 13.76 -32.48
CA PRO A 5 11.14 12.46 -32.29
C PRO A 5 10.51 12.32 -30.90
N THR A 6 11.18 12.85 -29.87
CA THR A 6 10.69 12.81 -28.50
C THR A 6 9.44 13.63 -28.27
N ILE A 7 9.32 14.80 -28.91
CA ILE A 7 8.13 15.65 -28.80
C ILE A 7 6.92 14.96 -29.46
N ALA A 8 7.12 14.29 -30.59
CA ALA A 8 6.05 13.57 -31.27
C ALA A 8 5.52 12.40 -30.42
N ILE A 9 6.43 11.62 -29.81
CA ILE A 9 6.07 10.52 -28.90
C ILE A 9 5.38 11.07 -27.65
N LEU A 10 5.94 12.12 -27.05
CA LEU A 10 5.36 12.80 -25.88
C LEU A 10 3.94 13.28 -26.17
N ARG A 11 3.74 13.99 -27.29
CA ARG A 11 2.42 14.50 -27.69
C ARG A 11 1.41 13.37 -27.87
N ARG A 12 1.82 12.27 -28.54
CA ARG A 12 0.97 11.11 -28.77
C ARG A 12 0.57 10.44 -27.45
N GLU A 13 1.54 10.11 -26.60
CA GLU A 13 1.27 9.41 -25.34
C GLU A 13 0.53 10.28 -24.33
N PHE A 14 0.89 11.55 -24.23
CA PHE A 14 0.24 12.50 -23.33
C PHE A 14 -1.22 12.73 -23.72
N ALA A 15 -1.49 12.95 -25.00
CA ALA A 15 -2.86 13.08 -25.50
C ALA A 15 -3.65 11.78 -25.32
N ALA A 16 -3.04 10.61 -25.54
CA ALA A 16 -3.69 9.32 -25.32
C ALA A 16 -4.03 9.10 -23.83
N ASN A 17 -3.14 9.48 -22.92
CA ASN A 17 -3.34 9.34 -21.47
C ASN A 17 -4.42 10.31 -20.94
N LEU A 18 -4.47 11.55 -21.43
CA LEU A 18 -5.51 12.52 -21.03
C LEU A 18 -6.89 12.16 -21.57
N ARG A 19 -6.97 11.52 -22.75
CA ARG A 19 -8.24 11.07 -23.33
C ARG A 19 -8.80 9.79 -22.69
N ARG A 20 -8.05 9.11 -21.82
CA ARG A 20 -8.57 7.94 -21.10
C ARG A 20 -9.58 8.39 -20.05
N THR A 21 -10.76 7.78 -20.07
CA THR A 21 -11.85 8.05 -19.12
C THR A 21 -11.42 7.92 -17.65
N ARG A 22 -10.44 7.04 -17.37
CA ARG A 22 -9.88 6.86 -16.02
C ARG A 22 -9.16 8.11 -15.51
N THR A 23 -8.39 8.77 -16.36
CA THR A 23 -7.67 10.01 -16.02
C THR A 23 -8.65 11.15 -15.78
N PHE A 24 -9.72 11.22 -16.58
CA PHE A 24 -10.80 12.18 -16.39
C PHE A 24 -11.47 12.03 -15.02
N TYR A 25 -11.91 10.82 -14.66
CA TYR A 25 -12.52 10.57 -13.34
C TYR A 25 -11.57 10.86 -12.19
N PHE A 26 -10.28 10.59 -12.36
CA PHE A 26 -9.27 10.90 -11.34
C PHE A 26 -9.12 12.41 -11.11
N VAL A 27 -8.99 13.19 -12.18
CA VAL A 27 -8.94 14.66 -12.11
C VAL A 27 -10.22 15.19 -11.47
N LEU A 28 -11.38 14.69 -11.90
CA LEU A 28 -12.68 15.07 -11.35
C LEU A 28 -12.78 14.77 -9.85
N LEU A 29 -12.36 13.57 -9.42
CA LEU A 29 -12.38 13.17 -8.02
C LEU A 29 -11.51 14.09 -7.16
N LEU A 30 -10.25 14.32 -7.55
CA LEU A 30 -9.35 15.19 -6.78
C LEU A 30 -9.85 16.64 -6.72
N LEU A 31 -10.36 17.18 -7.82
CA LEU A 31 -10.94 18.52 -7.83
C LEU A 31 -12.22 18.60 -7.00
N SER A 32 -13.10 17.59 -7.08
CA SER A 32 -14.31 17.55 -6.25
C SER A 32 -13.98 17.51 -4.76
N LEU A 33 -12.93 16.78 -4.37
CA LEU A 33 -12.45 16.76 -2.98
C LEU A 33 -11.84 18.10 -2.58
N ALA A 34 -11.07 18.75 -3.46
CA ALA A 34 -10.51 20.06 -3.19
C ALA A 34 -11.61 21.12 -3.02
N VAL A 35 -12.64 21.10 -3.88
CA VAL A 35 -13.82 21.99 -3.79
C VAL A 35 -14.62 21.69 -2.52
N LEU A 36 -14.82 20.42 -2.19
CA LEU A 36 -15.47 20.01 -0.95
C LEU A 36 -14.74 20.60 0.26
N VAL A 37 -13.41 20.46 0.33
CA VAL A 37 -12.60 21.05 1.40
C VAL A 37 -12.78 22.57 1.46
N THR A 38 -12.72 23.27 0.33
CA THR A 38 -12.91 24.74 0.35
C THR A 38 -14.30 25.15 0.84
N THR A 39 -15.35 24.40 0.49
CA THR A 39 -16.73 24.74 0.86
C THR A 39 -17.05 24.38 2.30
N THR A 40 -16.51 23.29 2.84
CA THR A 40 -16.72 22.89 4.24
C THR A 40 -16.02 23.80 5.23
N TYR A 41 -14.84 24.32 4.87
CA TYR A 41 -14.03 25.19 5.72
C TYR A 41 -14.22 26.67 5.38
N TRP A 42 -15.15 27.02 4.50
CA TRP A 42 -15.38 28.41 4.14
C TRP A 42 -15.84 29.22 5.36
N PRO A 43 -15.22 30.38 5.64
CA PRO A 43 -15.55 31.16 6.82
C PRO A 43 -16.99 31.68 6.78
N SER A 44 -17.76 31.45 7.85
CA SER A 44 -19.06 32.10 8.07
C SER A 44 -18.88 33.61 8.28
N GLU A 45 -19.81 34.43 7.79
CA GLU A 45 -19.76 35.90 7.56
C GLU A 45 -19.32 36.83 8.73
N ARG A 46 -18.86 36.32 9.87
CA ARG A 46 -18.52 37.11 11.08
C ARG A 46 -17.19 36.72 11.73
N LEU A 47 -16.10 36.65 10.96
CA LEU A 47 -14.78 36.38 11.54
C LEU A 47 -13.96 37.67 11.78
N THR A 48 -13.41 37.78 12.98
CA THR A 48 -12.26 38.65 13.28
C THR A 48 -11.14 38.34 12.30
N ILE A 49 -10.42 39.36 11.80
CA ILE A 49 -9.34 39.24 10.79
C ILE A 49 -8.35 38.09 11.10
N ARG A 50 -8.05 37.87 12.39
CA ARG A 50 -7.15 36.80 12.85
C ARG A 50 -7.71 35.38 12.67
N MET A 51 -9.02 35.19 12.85
CA MET A 51 -9.67 33.89 12.65
C MET A 51 -9.81 33.58 11.15
N ALA A 52 -10.10 34.59 10.33
CA ALA A 52 -10.15 34.43 8.88
C ALA A 52 -8.80 33.99 8.28
N ALA A 53 -7.68 34.59 8.76
CA ALA A 53 -6.34 34.19 8.33
C ALA A 53 -6.01 32.72 8.66
N SER A 54 -6.32 32.27 9.87
CA SER A 54 -6.09 30.86 10.26
C SER A 54 -6.94 29.88 9.46
N THR A 55 -8.17 30.25 9.08
CA THR A 55 -9.04 29.41 8.27
C THR A 55 -8.51 29.29 6.83
N SER A 56 -8.02 30.38 6.24
CA SER A 56 -7.40 30.35 4.90
C SER A 56 -6.13 29.51 4.87
N GLU A 57 -5.30 29.59 5.91
CA GLU A 57 -4.12 28.73 6.08
C GLU A 57 -4.53 27.25 6.15
N GLN A 58 -5.54 26.91 6.95
CA GLN A 58 -6.10 25.56 7.04
C GLN A 58 -6.63 25.04 5.69
N ILE A 59 -7.28 25.88 4.89
CA ILE A 59 -7.75 25.50 3.55
C ILE A 59 -6.56 25.16 2.63
N VAL A 60 -5.54 26.03 2.58
CA VAL A 60 -4.35 25.82 1.74
C VAL A 60 -3.56 24.59 2.17
N THR A 61 -3.39 24.39 3.48
CA THR A 61 -2.72 23.20 4.03
C THR A 61 -3.44 21.92 3.65
N LEU A 62 -4.77 21.85 3.82
CA LEU A 62 -5.57 20.67 3.47
C LEU A 62 -5.55 20.36 1.97
N ILE A 63 -5.66 21.38 1.10
CA ILE A 63 -5.56 21.19 -0.35
C ILE A 63 -4.16 20.72 -0.73
N THR A 64 -3.11 21.31 -0.15
CA THR A 64 -1.72 20.92 -0.41
C THR A 64 -1.48 19.47 0.00
N LEU A 65 -1.98 19.05 1.17
CA LEU A 65 -1.91 17.65 1.63
C LEU A 65 -2.69 16.70 0.72
N LEU A 66 -3.91 17.06 0.32
CA LEU A 66 -4.75 16.28 -0.59
C LEU A 66 -4.01 16.01 -1.92
N LEU A 67 -3.46 17.05 -2.52
CA LEU A 67 -2.69 16.94 -3.77
C LEU A 67 -1.40 16.16 -3.55
N PHE A 68 -0.70 16.38 -2.44
CA PHE A 68 0.51 15.65 -2.07
C PHE A 68 0.26 14.13 -2.02
N TYR A 69 -0.75 13.69 -1.28
CA TYR A 69 -1.10 12.27 -1.19
C TYR A 69 -1.60 11.70 -2.52
N GLY A 70 -2.37 12.49 -3.28
CA GLY A 70 -2.79 12.13 -4.64
C GLY A 70 -1.59 11.88 -5.57
N CYS A 71 -0.55 12.71 -5.48
CA CYS A 71 0.69 12.56 -6.23
C CYS A 71 1.46 11.30 -5.83
N ALA A 72 1.68 11.13 -4.52
CA ALA A 72 2.45 10.01 -3.98
C ALA A 72 1.80 8.66 -4.30
N LEU A 73 0.48 8.62 -4.46
CA LEU A 73 -0.25 7.42 -4.85
C LEU A 73 -0.19 7.17 -6.36
N VAL A 74 -0.41 8.18 -7.21
CA VAL A 74 -0.61 7.93 -8.64
C VAL A 74 0.67 7.96 -9.45
N VAL A 75 1.56 8.92 -9.20
CA VAL A 75 2.73 9.15 -10.05
C VAL A 75 3.70 7.94 -10.05
N PRO A 76 4.00 7.29 -8.91
CA PRO A 76 4.86 6.10 -8.91
C PRO A 76 4.27 4.93 -9.71
N ALA A 77 2.95 4.71 -9.65
CA ALA A 77 2.30 3.65 -10.44
C ALA A 77 2.39 3.91 -11.94
N LEU A 78 2.15 5.15 -12.38
CA LEU A 78 2.31 5.53 -13.79
C LEU A 78 3.76 5.36 -14.25
N GLY A 79 4.73 5.77 -13.42
CA GLY A 79 6.15 5.60 -13.69
C GLY A 79 6.58 4.14 -13.74
N ALA A 80 6.09 3.31 -12.81
CA ALA A 80 6.37 1.89 -12.73
C ALA A 80 5.83 1.09 -13.92
N ALA A 81 4.69 1.51 -14.48
CA ALA A 81 4.08 0.92 -15.67
C ALA A 81 4.75 1.38 -16.97
N SER A 82 5.47 2.51 -16.97
CA SER A 82 5.90 3.19 -18.19
C SER A 82 6.82 2.35 -19.10
N ILE A 83 7.72 1.53 -18.54
CA ILE A 83 8.63 0.65 -19.32
C ILE A 83 8.24 -0.82 -19.13
N THR A 84 7.67 -1.19 -17.98
CA THR A 84 7.25 -2.59 -17.75
C THR A 84 6.13 -3.02 -18.68
N VAL A 85 5.20 -2.13 -19.03
CA VAL A 85 4.13 -2.46 -19.99
C VAL A 85 4.70 -2.79 -21.36
N GLU A 86 5.75 -2.10 -21.82
CA GLU A 86 6.42 -2.43 -23.09
C GLU A 86 7.15 -3.77 -23.02
N ARG A 87 7.71 -4.10 -21.84
CA ARG A 87 8.34 -5.41 -21.59
C ARG A 87 7.31 -6.54 -21.51
N GLU A 88 6.13 -6.27 -20.99
CA GLU A 88 5.04 -7.25 -20.90
C GLU A 88 4.34 -7.48 -22.25
N GLN A 89 4.40 -6.50 -23.14
CA GLN A 89 3.86 -6.58 -24.50
C GLN A 89 4.89 -7.03 -25.53
N ASP A 90 6.09 -7.43 -25.11
CA ASP A 90 7.22 -7.80 -25.99
C ASP A 90 7.57 -6.73 -27.05
N THR A 91 7.25 -5.46 -26.78
CA THR A 91 7.57 -4.31 -27.65
C THR A 91 8.85 -3.58 -27.22
N PHE A 92 9.40 -3.92 -26.05
CA PHE A 92 10.63 -3.33 -25.53
C PHE A 92 11.83 -3.56 -26.46
N ASP A 93 11.95 -4.74 -27.06
CA ASP A 93 13.04 -5.05 -27.99
C ASP A 93 12.92 -4.23 -29.28
N MET A 94 11.69 -3.99 -29.76
CA MET A 94 11.44 -3.10 -30.89
C MET A 94 11.76 -1.64 -30.54
N LEU A 95 11.47 -1.19 -29.31
CA LEU A 95 11.87 0.13 -28.82
C LEU A 95 13.40 0.26 -28.75
N TYR A 96 14.11 -0.81 -28.41
CA TYR A 96 15.58 -0.82 -28.37
C TYR A 96 16.21 -0.76 -29.77
N LEU A 97 15.54 -1.32 -30.78
CA LEU A 97 15.94 -1.21 -32.19
C LEU A 97 15.65 0.18 -32.79
N SER A 98 14.87 1.02 -32.11
CA SER A 98 14.62 2.39 -32.57
C SER A 98 15.88 3.26 -32.48
N LEU A 99 16.05 4.21 -33.41
CA LEU A 99 17.19 5.15 -33.42
C LEU A 99 17.14 6.21 -32.29
N ILE A 100 16.32 6.01 -31.25
CA ILE A 100 16.09 6.98 -30.19
C ILE A 100 17.08 6.72 -29.03
N ARG A 101 17.77 7.77 -28.58
CA ARG A 101 18.73 7.66 -27.47
C ARG A 101 18.02 7.25 -26.17
N PRO A 102 18.58 6.35 -25.35
CA PRO A 102 17.97 5.92 -24.07
C PRO A 102 17.59 7.07 -23.12
N LYS A 103 18.41 8.13 -23.06
CA LYS A 103 18.14 9.32 -22.22
C LYS A 103 16.90 10.08 -22.68
N SER A 104 16.66 10.16 -23.99
CA SER A 104 15.54 10.92 -24.55
C SER A 104 14.22 10.14 -24.41
N ILE A 105 14.26 8.80 -24.50
CA ILE A 105 13.13 7.93 -24.14
C ILE A 105 12.74 8.16 -22.67
N LEU A 106 13.73 8.14 -21.78
CA LEU A 106 13.49 8.22 -20.35
C LEU A 106 12.95 9.60 -19.91
N LEU A 107 13.46 10.68 -20.51
CA LEU A 107 12.90 12.03 -20.33
C LEU A 107 11.47 12.14 -20.87
N GLY A 108 11.17 11.56 -22.04
CA GLY A 108 9.82 11.53 -22.60
C GLY A 108 8.83 10.81 -21.68
N LYS A 109 9.22 9.65 -21.13
CA LYS A 109 8.40 8.89 -20.17
C LYS A 109 8.23 9.62 -18.85
N LEU A 110 9.26 10.32 -18.36
CA LEU A 110 9.16 11.15 -17.15
C LEU A 110 8.20 12.32 -17.35
N LEU A 111 8.33 13.05 -18.46
CA LEU A 111 7.45 14.18 -18.78
C LEU A 111 6.00 13.74 -18.98
N ASN A 112 5.77 12.58 -19.61
CA ASN A 112 4.42 12.01 -19.73
C ASN A 112 3.84 11.67 -18.34
N THR A 113 4.61 10.97 -17.51
CA THR A 113 4.21 10.56 -16.15
C THR A 113 3.93 11.77 -15.25
N CYS A 114 4.83 12.75 -15.23
CA CYS A 114 4.65 13.97 -14.42
C CYS A 114 3.59 14.88 -15.01
N GLY A 115 3.49 14.96 -16.34
CA GLY A 115 2.55 15.83 -17.04
C GLY A 115 1.10 15.53 -16.67
N VAL A 116 0.73 14.25 -16.52
CA VAL A 116 -0.64 13.86 -16.13
C VAL A 116 -0.98 14.47 -14.77
N TYR A 117 -0.04 14.47 -13.83
CA TYR A 117 -0.22 15.09 -12.52
C TYR A 117 -0.12 16.62 -12.58
N LEU A 118 0.76 17.20 -13.40
CA LEU A 118 0.83 18.65 -13.59
C LEU A 118 -0.51 19.23 -14.09
N VAL A 119 -1.26 18.50 -14.91
CA VAL A 119 -2.62 18.90 -15.30
C VAL A 119 -3.55 18.99 -14.09
N VAL A 120 -3.45 18.06 -13.13
CA VAL A 120 -4.22 18.11 -11.87
C VAL A 120 -3.82 19.34 -11.06
N VAL A 121 -2.52 19.61 -10.92
CA VAL A 121 -2.02 20.79 -10.17
C VAL A 121 -2.47 22.09 -10.82
N LEU A 122 -2.39 22.19 -12.15
CA LEU A 122 -2.89 23.35 -12.90
C LEU A 122 -4.41 23.51 -12.79
N ALA A 123 -5.16 22.41 -12.82
CA ALA A 123 -6.61 22.45 -12.65
C ALA A 123 -7.03 22.82 -11.21
N ALA A 124 -6.15 22.60 -10.22
CA ALA A 124 -6.36 23.02 -8.83
C ALA A 124 -6.00 24.51 -8.59
N LEU A 125 -5.35 25.19 -9.54
CA LEU A 125 -4.98 26.61 -9.40
C LEU A 125 -6.16 27.53 -9.08
N PRO A 126 -7.35 27.40 -9.70
CA PRO A 126 -8.51 28.22 -9.34
C PRO A 126 -8.94 28.02 -7.87
N VAL A 127 -8.80 26.80 -7.35
CA VAL A 127 -9.12 26.47 -5.96
C VAL A 127 -8.10 27.14 -5.03
N PHE A 128 -6.80 27.06 -5.35
CA PHE A 128 -5.75 27.81 -4.64
C PHE A 128 -5.96 29.34 -4.70
N ALA A 129 -6.38 29.86 -5.85
CA ALA A 129 -6.68 31.28 -6.03
C ALA A 129 -7.86 31.73 -5.17
N SER A 130 -8.90 30.90 -5.03
CA SER A 130 -10.04 31.21 -4.15
C SER A 130 -9.62 31.41 -2.68
N ALA A 131 -8.64 30.64 -2.21
CA ALA A 131 -8.10 30.79 -0.85
C ALA A 131 -7.32 32.11 -0.67
N LEU A 132 -6.64 32.61 -1.71
CA LEU A 132 -5.97 33.92 -1.68
C LEU A 132 -6.96 35.07 -1.47
N PHE A 133 -8.13 35.00 -2.12
CA PHE A 133 -9.18 36.02 -1.98
C PHE A 133 -9.87 36.01 -0.62
N ALA A 134 -9.86 34.88 0.10
CA ALA A 134 -10.58 34.69 1.35
C ALA A 134 -9.98 35.45 2.56
N VAL A 135 -8.70 35.85 2.52
CA VAL A 135 -7.99 36.86 3.37
C VAL A 135 -6.47 36.62 3.27
N GLY A 136 -5.69 37.69 3.01
CA GLY A 136 -4.29 37.95 3.36
C GLY A 136 -3.26 36.80 3.51
N LEU A 137 -3.32 35.74 2.71
CA LEU A 137 -2.29 34.71 2.71
C LEU A 137 -0.98 35.24 2.11
N ASP A 138 0.15 34.87 2.72
CA ASP A 138 1.47 35.15 2.17
C ASP A 138 1.62 34.44 0.81
N THR A 139 1.65 35.23 -0.28
CA THR A 139 1.84 34.73 -1.65
C THR A 139 3.08 33.85 -1.80
N ARG A 140 4.09 34.06 -0.93
CA ARG A 140 5.29 33.23 -0.83
C ARG A 140 4.99 31.79 -0.43
N GLN A 141 4.11 31.56 0.55
CA GLN A 141 3.76 30.21 1.01
C GLN A 141 3.06 29.41 -0.09
N LEU A 142 2.19 30.07 -0.86
CA LEU A 142 1.50 29.45 -1.99
C LEU A 142 2.48 29.10 -3.13
N LEU A 143 3.43 29.99 -3.42
CA LEU A 143 4.48 29.72 -4.39
C LEU A 143 5.37 28.54 -3.96
N TYR A 144 5.71 28.46 -2.66
CA TYR A 144 6.44 27.32 -2.10
C TYR A 144 5.64 26.02 -2.20
N ALA A 145 4.35 26.02 -1.88
CA ALA A 145 3.48 24.85 -2.02
C ALA A 145 3.44 24.36 -3.47
N PHE A 146 3.25 25.26 -4.44
CA PHE A 146 3.20 24.91 -5.86
C PHE A 146 4.51 24.28 -6.36
N VAL A 147 5.66 24.88 -6.02
CA VAL A 147 6.97 24.36 -6.39
C VAL A 147 7.24 23.00 -5.73
N ILE A 148 6.85 22.82 -4.45
CA ILE A 148 6.98 21.53 -3.77
C ILE A 148 6.13 20.45 -4.44
N LEU A 149 4.91 20.76 -4.88
CA LEU A 149 4.06 19.80 -5.61
C LEU A 149 4.66 19.39 -6.96
N ILE A 150 5.32 20.31 -7.67
CA ILE A 150 6.05 20.00 -8.91
C ILE A 150 7.26 19.11 -8.61
N MET A 151 8.04 19.47 -7.59
CA MET A 151 9.21 18.68 -7.19
C MET A 151 8.83 17.28 -6.73
N LEU A 152 7.72 17.16 -5.99
CA LEU A 152 7.14 15.89 -5.59
C LEU A 152 6.81 15.00 -6.79
N ALA A 153 6.18 15.56 -7.82
CA ALA A 153 5.84 14.82 -9.04
C ALA A 153 7.09 14.30 -9.75
N LEU A 154 8.14 15.14 -9.87
CA LEU A 154 9.42 14.73 -10.45
C LEU A 154 10.10 13.65 -9.60
N TYR A 155 10.10 13.81 -8.28
CA TYR A 155 10.71 12.87 -7.34
C TYR A 155 10.04 11.48 -7.41
N CYS A 156 8.71 11.43 -7.28
CA CYS A 156 7.93 10.20 -7.40
C CYS A 156 8.01 9.58 -8.81
N GLY A 157 8.00 10.41 -9.85
CA GLY A 157 8.11 9.97 -11.24
C GLY A 157 9.44 9.30 -11.55
N THR A 158 10.55 9.85 -11.05
CA THR A 158 11.87 9.21 -11.22
C THR A 158 11.99 7.89 -10.48
N ILE A 159 11.43 7.78 -9.27
CA ILE A 159 11.39 6.52 -8.51
C ILE A 159 10.60 5.45 -9.28
N GLY A 160 9.42 5.79 -9.78
CA GLY A 160 8.59 4.89 -10.57
C GLY A 160 9.33 4.39 -11.82
N ILE A 161 9.94 5.29 -12.58
CA ILE A 161 10.70 4.93 -13.80
C ILE A 161 11.93 4.08 -13.45
N LEU A 162 12.67 4.44 -12.40
CA LEU A 162 13.83 3.67 -11.97
C LEU A 162 13.43 2.23 -11.64
N MET A 163 12.35 2.02 -10.88
CA MET A 163 11.83 0.69 -10.58
C MET A 163 11.30 -0.03 -11.82
N SER A 164 10.69 0.70 -12.76
CA SER A 164 10.28 0.15 -14.05
C SER A 164 11.45 -0.36 -14.89
N THR A 165 12.64 0.25 -14.78
CA THR A 165 13.85 -0.25 -15.47
C THR A 165 14.48 -1.45 -14.78
N LEU A 166 14.41 -1.53 -13.45
CA LEU A 166 15.03 -2.59 -12.65
C LEU A 166 14.28 -3.92 -12.72
N PHE A 167 12.95 -3.89 -12.76
CA PHE A 167 12.11 -5.09 -12.74
C PHE A 167 11.49 -5.39 -14.10
N THR A 168 11.34 -6.68 -14.41
CA THR A 168 10.72 -7.15 -15.66
C THR A 168 9.21 -7.31 -15.56
N ARG A 169 8.67 -7.61 -14.37
CA ARG A 169 7.25 -7.75 -14.11
C ARG A 169 6.68 -6.43 -13.57
N GLY A 170 5.60 -5.93 -14.16
CA GLY A 170 4.96 -4.65 -13.81
C GLY A 170 4.49 -4.59 -12.36
N ILE A 171 3.89 -5.68 -11.85
CA ILE A 171 3.44 -5.75 -10.45
C ILE A 171 4.61 -5.58 -9.48
N VAL A 172 5.76 -6.20 -9.77
CA VAL A 172 6.95 -6.10 -8.90
C VAL A 172 7.54 -4.69 -8.96
N ALA A 173 7.59 -4.08 -10.14
CA ALA A 173 8.03 -2.68 -10.29
C ALA A 173 7.12 -1.72 -9.52
N LEU A 174 5.80 -1.92 -9.59
CA LEU A 174 4.80 -1.10 -8.89
C LEU A 174 4.97 -1.19 -7.38
N VAL A 175 5.00 -2.40 -6.81
CA VAL A 175 5.18 -2.59 -5.36
C VAL A 175 6.53 -2.02 -4.90
N ALA A 176 7.61 -2.29 -5.64
CA ALA A 176 8.93 -1.75 -5.30
C ALA A 176 8.97 -0.22 -5.38
N SER A 177 8.24 0.41 -6.32
CA SER A 177 8.15 1.87 -6.41
C SER A 177 7.47 2.47 -5.19
N TYR A 178 6.36 1.89 -4.71
CA TYR A 178 5.68 2.37 -3.50
C TYR A 178 6.52 2.17 -2.24
N ILE A 179 7.17 1.02 -2.09
CA ILE A 179 8.08 0.75 -0.97
C ILE A 179 9.21 1.80 -0.97
N LEU A 180 9.83 2.06 -2.13
CA LEU A 180 10.91 3.04 -2.20
C LEU A 180 10.41 4.47 -1.93
N VAL A 181 9.23 4.84 -2.42
CA VAL A 181 8.61 6.15 -2.11
C VAL A 181 8.36 6.27 -0.61
N ALA A 182 7.78 5.26 0.04
CA ALA A 182 7.53 5.26 1.48
C ALA A 182 8.84 5.38 2.28
N ILE A 183 9.86 4.60 1.90
CA ILE A 183 11.19 4.65 2.54
C ILE A 183 11.81 6.03 2.35
N LEU A 184 11.81 6.61 1.15
CA LEU A 184 12.46 7.91 0.92
C LEU A 184 11.65 9.08 1.50
N MET A 185 10.33 8.96 1.60
CA MET A 185 9.46 9.99 2.16
C MET A 185 9.43 10.01 3.68
N GLY A 186 9.53 8.87 4.37
CA GLY A 186 9.42 8.80 5.83
C GLY A 186 10.62 8.14 6.53
N GLY A 187 11.33 7.26 5.82
CA GLY A 187 12.41 6.44 6.36
C GLY A 187 13.59 7.22 6.93
N PRO A 188 14.10 8.31 6.32
CA PRO A 188 15.19 9.09 6.91
C PRO A 188 14.85 9.68 8.28
N ARG A 189 13.64 10.22 8.46
CA ARG A 189 13.18 10.74 9.76
C ARG A 189 13.16 9.63 10.80
N PHE A 190 12.60 8.49 10.43
CA PHE A 190 12.48 7.34 11.30
C PHE A 190 13.83 6.74 11.69
N LEU A 191 14.71 6.52 10.72
CA LEU A 191 16.03 5.90 10.91
C LEU A 191 16.93 6.78 11.78
N ILE A 192 16.92 8.09 11.54
CA ILE A 192 17.67 9.05 12.37
C ILE A 192 17.09 9.10 13.78
N ALA A 193 15.76 9.23 13.93
CA ALA A 193 15.14 9.26 15.25
C ALA A 193 15.40 7.96 16.05
N ALA A 194 15.39 6.80 15.39
CA ALA A 194 15.71 5.51 16.00
C ALA A 194 17.19 5.42 16.44
N ILE A 195 18.14 5.90 15.63
CA ILE A 195 19.57 5.93 15.99
C ILE A 195 19.79 6.79 17.24
N PHE A 196 19.17 7.98 17.31
CA PHE A 196 19.32 8.87 18.46
C PHE A 196 18.67 8.30 19.74
N SER A 197 17.53 7.64 19.61
CA SER A 197 16.89 6.91 20.72
C SER A 197 17.76 5.75 21.22
N LEU A 198 18.41 5.00 20.33
CA LEU A 198 19.27 3.87 20.68
C LEU A 198 20.59 4.30 21.31
N LEU A 199 21.17 5.41 20.87
CA LEU A 199 22.43 5.92 21.42
C LEU A 199 22.29 6.59 22.78
N ASN A 200 21.05 6.74 23.29
CA ASN A 200 20.73 7.42 24.55
C ASN A 200 21.47 8.76 24.70
N ILE A 201 21.76 9.41 23.56
CA ILE A 201 22.31 10.77 23.50
C ILE A 201 21.13 11.64 23.85
N GLY A 202 20.97 11.85 25.16
CA GLY A 202 19.83 12.53 25.72
C GLY A 202 19.62 13.89 25.09
N PHE A 203 18.41 14.39 25.33
CA PHE A 203 17.92 15.76 25.19
C PHE A 203 18.81 16.86 25.81
N TYR A 204 20.04 16.55 26.21
CA TYR A 204 20.99 17.39 26.94
C TYR A 204 22.35 17.35 26.24
N SER A 205 22.60 18.28 25.31
CA SER A 205 23.81 19.13 25.33
C SER A 205 24.01 19.92 24.02
N GLY A 206 23.90 21.24 24.19
CA GLY A 206 24.72 22.30 23.59
C GLY A 206 25.28 22.16 22.17
N ARG A 207 24.83 23.08 21.29
CA ARG A 207 25.51 23.80 20.19
C ARG A 207 26.42 23.07 19.16
N LEU A 208 27.00 21.89 19.44
CA LEU A 208 27.67 21.03 18.46
C LEU A 208 26.67 20.05 17.79
N ALA A 209 25.50 19.85 18.41
CA ALA A 209 24.39 19.04 17.90
C ALA A 209 23.45 19.78 16.91
N GLY A 210 23.83 20.96 16.41
CA GLY A 210 22.99 21.79 15.55
C GLY A 210 22.62 21.19 14.19
N GLY A 211 23.35 20.16 13.73
CA GLY A 211 23.05 19.44 12.49
C GLY A 211 22.42 18.07 12.66
N PHE A 212 22.52 17.46 13.86
CA PHE A 212 22.20 16.04 14.05
C PHE A 212 21.31 15.72 15.26
N GLY A 213 21.02 16.64 16.19
CA GLY A 213 20.03 16.40 17.26
C GLY A 213 18.58 16.33 16.75
N PRO A 214 17.54 16.30 17.61
CA PRO A 214 16.14 16.29 17.19
C PRO A 214 15.84 17.39 16.14
N ALA A 215 16.29 18.63 16.38
CA ALA A 215 16.19 19.75 15.43
C ALA A 215 16.95 19.50 14.09
N GLY A 216 18.10 18.82 14.15
CA GLY A 216 18.87 18.40 12.97
C GLY A 216 18.18 17.28 12.18
N SER A 217 17.50 16.35 12.86
CA SER A 217 16.70 15.33 12.19
C SER A 217 15.55 15.96 11.40
N TYR A 218 14.93 17.03 11.91
CA TYR A 218 13.91 17.81 11.19
C TYR A 218 14.51 18.55 9.97
N SER A 219 15.71 19.13 10.08
CA SER A 219 16.34 19.83 8.96
C SER A 219 16.77 18.86 7.86
N LEU A 220 17.41 17.74 8.19
CA LEU A 220 17.76 16.69 7.24
C LEU A 220 16.50 16.12 6.56
N PHE A 221 15.46 15.81 7.33
CA PHE A 221 14.18 15.35 6.79
C PHE A 221 13.61 16.34 5.75
N THR A 222 13.70 17.64 6.06
CA THR A 222 13.29 18.73 5.17
C THR A 222 14.11 18.74 3.87
N PHE A 223 15.43 18.51 3.93
CA PHE A 223 16.25 18.54 2.73
C PHE A 223 16.08 17.31 1.83
N TYR A 224 16.01 16.12 2.41
CA TYR A 224 16.00 14.87 1.64
C TYR A 224 14.64 14.53 1.02
N SER A 225 13.55 14.87 1.71
CA SER A 225 12.22 14.39 1.35
C SER A 225 11.25 15.54 1.04
N PRO A 226 10.45 15.44 -0.05
CA PRO A 226 9.35 16.37 -0.29
C PRO A 226 8.29 16.35 0.83
N ALA A 227 8.18 15.24 1.57
CA ALA A 227 7.32 15.14 2.76
C ALA A 227 7.83 16.05 3.90
N GLY A 228 9.15 16.13 4.07
CA GLY A 228 9.76 17.04 5.04
C GLY A 228 9.65 18.50 4.65
N THR A 229 9.78 18.85 3.36
CA THR A 229 9.53 20.23 2.92
C THR A 229 8.08 20.63 3.11
N THR A 230 7.12 19.79 2.74
CA THR A 230 5.71 20.07 3.02
C THR A 230 5.45 20.19 4.52
N PHE A 231 5.95 19.27 5.34
CA PHE A 231 5.81 19.36 6.80
C PHE A 231 6.37 20.66 7.38
N SER A 232 7.56 21.07 6.95
CA SER A 232 8.16 22.34 7.42
C SER A 232 7.44 23.58 6.87
N LEU A 233 6.80 23.49 5.69
CA LEU A 233 5.93 24.55 5.17
C LEU A 233 4.70 24.70 6.06
N LEU A 234 4.06 23.58 6.41
CA LEU A 234 2.83 23.53 7.20
C LEU A 234 3.03 24.03 8.64
N ASN A 235 4.23 23.85 9.20
CA ASN A 235 4.56 24.35 10.54
C ASN A 235 5.14 25.78 10.54
N GLY A 236 5.24 26.43 9.38
CA GLY A 236 5.82 27.78 9.27
C GLY A 236 7.32 27.86 9.59
N THR A 237 8.04 26.74 9.61
CA THR A 237 9.47 26.67 9.98
C THR A 237 10.42 26.76 8.79
N LEU A 238 9.89 26.76 7.56
CA LEU A 238 10.69 26.88 6.33
C LEU A 238 11.26 28.28 6.14
N THR A 239 12.58 28.40 6.24
CA THR A 239 13.31 29.57 5.75
C THR A 239 13.55 29.48 4.24
N ALA A 240 13.69 30.62 3.56
CA ALA A 240 13.92 30.67 2.12
C ALA A 240 15.21 29.94 1.70
N SER A 241 16.27 30.02 2.51
CA SER A 241 17.52 29.29 2.28
C SER A 241 17.33 27.78 2.43
N ALA A 242 16.57 27.33 3.43
CA ALA A 242 16.27 25.92 3.61
C ALA A 242 15.43 25.35 2.46
N PHE A 243 14.49 26.14 1.94
CA PHE A 243 13.67 25.78 0.78
C PHE A 243 14.52 25.56 -0.49
N VAL A 244 15.42 26.49 -0.81
CA VAL A 244 16.33 26.37 -1.98
C VAL A 244 17.28 25.20 -1.82
N ALA A 245 17.83 24.99 -0.62
CA ALA A 245 18.70 23.85 -0.33
C ALA A 245 17.95 22.51 -0.49
N ALA A 246 16.71 22.42 0.02
CA ALA A 246 15.90 21.20 -0.11
C ALA A 246 15.60 20.86 -1.57
N ILE A 247 15.18 21.85 -2.36
CA ILE A 247 14.91 21.64 -3.79
C ILE A 247 16.18 21.21 -4.54
N SER A 248 17.32 21.84 -4.23
CA SER A 248 18.60 21.51 -4.87
C SER A 248 19.02 20.07 -4.58
N VAL A 249 18.87 19.62 -3.33
CA VAL A 249 19.14 18.23 -2.91
C VAL A 249 18.19 17.26 -3.62
N GLN A 250 16.89 17.56 -3.63
CA GLN A 250 15.86 16.73 -4.29
C GLN A 250 16.09 16.60 -5.80
N LEU A 251 16.49 17.68 -6.48
CA LEU A 251 16.90 17.65 -7.88
C LEU A 251 18.14 16.77 -8.10
N GLY A 252 19.09 16.77 -7.15
CA GLY A 252 20.22 15.84 -7.13
C GLY A 252 19.78 14.38 -7.12
N PHE A 253 18.81 14.02 -6.28
CA PHE A 253 18.22 12.67 -6.25
C PHE A 253 17.53 12.30 -7.56
N VAL A 254 16.75 13.22 -8.13
CA VAL A 254 16.10 13.06 -9.44
C VAL A 254 17.15 12.77 -10.52
N TYR A 255 18.22 13.57 -10.58
CA TYR A 255 19.30 13.40 -11.54
C TYR A 255 20.03 12.06 -11.37
N LEU A 256 20.31 11.66 -10.13
CA LEU A 256 20.96 10.40 -9.80
C LEU A 256 20.08 9.21 -10.19
N GLY A 257 18.78 9.27 -9.88
CA GLY A 257 17.80 8.25 -10.27
C GLY A 257 17.71 8.08 -11.79
N LEU A 258 17.61 9.19 -12.54
CA LEU A 258 17.62 9.17 -14.01
C LEU A 258 18.93 8.63 -14.58
N SER A 259 20.07 8.95 -13.95
CA SER A 259 21.39 8.46 -14.37
C SER A 259 21.52 6.94 -14.17
N ILE A 260 21.05 6.41 -13.04
CA ILE A 260 21.03 4.97 -12.77
C ILE A 260 20.09 4.27 -13.77
N ALA A 261 18.88 4.79 -13.97
CA ALA A 261 17.91 4.24 -14.89
C ALA A 261 18.45 4.25 -16.34
N SER A 262 19.12 5.33 -16.75
CA SER A 262 19.76 5.42 -18.07
C SER A 262 20.92 4.42 -18.25
N ARG A 263 21.72 4.16 -17.21
CA ARG A 263 22.79 3.15 -17.27
C ARG A 263 22.22 1.73 -17.36
N ARG A 264 21.10 1.47 -16.67
CA ARG A 264 20.42 0.16 -16.70
C ARG A 264 19.75 -0.11 -18.03
N LEU A 265 19.12 0.88 -18.65
CA LEU A 265 18.49 0.73 -19.97
C LEU A 265 19.48 0.35 -21.08
N ARG A 266 20.77 0.63 -20.90
CA ARG A 266 21.84 0.28 -21.85
C ARG A 266 22.34 -1.16 -21.73
N ARG A 267 22.03 -1.87 -20.64
CA ARG A 267 22.45 -3.26 -20.46
C ARG A 267 21.40 -4.17 -21.11
N GLN A 268 21.81 -5.01 -22.04
CA GLN A 268 20.94 -6.03 -22.63
C GLN A 268 20.38 -6.94 -21.53
N SER A 269 19.08 -7.24 -21.61
CA SER A 269 18.44 -8.22 -20.73
C SER A 269 19.13 -9.56 -20.93
N SER A 270 19.78 -10.10 -19.89
CA SER A 270 20.39 -11.42 -19.97
C SER A 270 19.32 -12.47 -20.32
N PRO A 271 19.64 -13.47 -21.17
CA PRO A 271 18.70 -14.53 -21.49
C PRO A 271 18.19 -15.18 -20.19
N LYS A 272 16.87 -15.42 -20.12
CA LYS A 272 16.26 -16.10 -18.96
C LYS A 272 16.90 -17.49 -18.86
N LEU A 273 17.77 -17.69 -17.87
CA LEU A 273 18.30 -19.01 -17.54
C LEU A 273 17.13 -19.91 -17.14
N VAL A 274 16.74 -20.83 -18.02
CA VAL A 274 15.81 -21.91 -17.68
C VAL A 274 16.59 -22.91 -16.83
N ARG A 275 16.50 -22.74 -15.51
CA ARG A 275 17.12 -23.67 -14.58
C ARG A 275 16.19 -24.87 -14.48
N ASN A 276 16.53 -25.95 -15.19
CA ASN A 276 15.87 -27.24 -14.99
C ASN A 276 16.22 -27.70 -13.57
N GLU A 277 15.23 -27.73 -12.68
CA GLU A 277 15.40 -28.30 -11.35
C GLU A 277 15.58 -29.81 -11.53
N VAL A 278 16.82 -30.30 -11.34
CA VAL A 278 17.08 -31.74 -11.29
C VAL A 278 16.51 -32.26 -9.98
N ILE A 279 15.43 -33.03 -10.07
CA ILE A 279 14.85 -33.74 -8.94
C ILE A 279 15.82 -34.86 -8.59
N ILE A 280 16.24 -34.92 -7.33
CA ILE A 280 17.15 -35.97 -6.83
C ILE A 280 16.26 -37.06 -6.21
N ASP A 281 16.31 -38.26 -6.78
CA ASP A 281 15.57 -39.43 -6.29
C ASP A 281 16.45 -40.38 -5.46
N ASP A 282 17.77 -40.17 -5.42
CA ASP A 282 18.71 -41.02 -4.67
C ASP A 282 18.50 -40.91 -3.15
N ALA A 283 18.16 -42.04 -2.52
CA ALA A 283 17.81 -42.11 -1.09
C ALA A 283 18.98 -41.71 -0.18
N GLU A 284 20.20 -42.15 -0.48
CA GLU A 284 21.41 -41.85 0.32
C GLU A 284 21.74 -40.35 0.33
N ILE A 285 21.62 -39.69 -0.83
CA ILE A 285 21.86 -38.25 -0.98
C ILE A 285 20.78 -37.45 -0.25
N LEU A 286 19.52 -37.90 -0.32
CA LEU A 286 18.42 -37.29 0.41
C LEU A 286 18.59 -37.43 1.93
N GLU A 287 19.02 -38.58 2.43
CA GLU A 287 19.27 -38.78 3.86
C GLU A 287 20.47 -37.98 4.38
N ALA A 288 21.55 -37.90 3.61
CA ALA A 288 22.69 -37.05 3.95
C ALA A 288 22.27 -35.58 4.05
N ARG A 289 21.46 -35.10 3.10
CA ARG A 289 20.91 -33.73 3.12
C ARG A 289 19.92 -33.50 4.26
N ARG A 290 19.09 -34.48 4.62
CA ARG A 290 18.16 -34.36 5.76
C ARG A 290 18.85 -34.08 7.09
N LYS A 291 20.15 -34.38 7.22
CA LYS A 291 20.93 -34.09 8.42
C LYS A 291 21.61 -32.72 8.38
N GLN A 292 21.60 -32.03 7.24
CA GLN A 292 22.30 -30.75 7.05
C GLN A 292 21.32 -29.57 7.08
N PHE A 293 21.61 -28.54 7.86
CA PHE A 293 20.87 -27.27 7.78
C PHE A 293 21.20 -26.56 6.45
N PRO A 294 20.22 -26.03 5.70
CA PRO A 294 18.78 -25.91 5.97
C PRO A 294 17.89 -27.01 5.35
N TYR A 295 18.48 -28.04 4.74
CA TYR A 295 17.76 -29.09 4.00
C TYR A 295 16.89 -29.99 4.88
N TYR A 296 17.19 -30.10 6.17
CA TYR A 296 16.28 -30.76 7.12
C TYR A 296 14.92 -30.04 7.24
N LEU A 297 14.91 -28.71 7.04
CA LEU A 297 13.71 -27.88 7.17
C LEU A 297 12.99 -27.77 5.82
N ILE A 298 13.74 -27.47 4.75
CA ILE A 298 13.19 -27.29 3.39
C ILE A 298 14.16 -27.82 2.35
N ASP A 299 13.76 -28.89 1.67
CA ASP A 299 14.47 -29.42 0.51
C ASP A 299 13.68 -29.12 -0.78
N PRO A 300 14.12 -28.15 -1.61
CA PRO A 300 13.46 -27.82 -2.86
C PRO A 300 13.67 -28.88 -3.96
N SER A 301 14.70 -29.73 -3.84
CA SER A 301 15.05 -30.76 -4.84
C SER A 301 14.40 -32.12 -4.58
N ARG A 302 13.73 -32.28 -3.43
CA ARG A 302 13.03 -33.51 -3.06
C ARG A 302 11.73 -33.67 -3.84
N ARG A 303 11.50 -34.88 -4.37
CA ARG A 303 10.22 -35.25 -4.96
C ARG A 303 9.08 -35.10 -3.96
N ARG A 304 8.02 -34.39 -4.35
CA ARG A 304 6.83 -34.19 -3.51
C ARG A 304 6.05 -35.50 -3.41
N ALA A 305 5.52 -35.80 -2.22
CA ALA A 305 4.69 -36.97 -1.98
C ALA A 305 3.47 -37.00 -2.91
N THR A 306 2.90 -38.17 -3.15
CA THR A 306 1.63 -38.32 -3.88
C THR A 306 0.49 -37.59 -3.14
N ILE A 307 -0.65 -37.40 -3.81
CA ILE A 307 -1.85 -36.86 -3.19
C ILE A 307 -2.52 -38.02 -2.45
N GLU A 308 -2.74 -37.89 -1.14
CA GLU A 308 -3.44 -38.89 -0.33
C GLU A 308 -4.93 -38.94 -0.71
N ASP A 309 -5.51 -40.15 -0.66
CA ASP A 309 -6.93 -40.37 -0.92
C ASP A 309 -7.80 -39.58 0.07
N GLY A 310 -8.87 -38.95 -0.43
CA GLY A 310 -9.78 -38.11 0.35
C GLY A 310 -9.33 -36.65 0.56
N ARG A 311 -8.09 -36.28 0.20
CA ARG A 311 -7.69 -34.86 0.14
C ARG A 311 -8.19 -34.21 -1.13
N ASN A 312 -8.71 -32.99 -1.01
CA ASN A 312 -9.11 -32.20 -2.17
C ASN A 312 -7.89 -31.92 -3.08
N PRO A 313 -7.86 -32.45 -4.31
CA PRO A 313 -6.68 -32.35 -5.18
C PRO A 313 -6.44 -30.93 -5.66
N MET A 314 -7.48 -30.10 -5.76
CA MET A 314 -7.35 -28.69 -6.13
C MET A 314 -6.61 -27.88 -5.08
N MET A 315 -6.92 -28.12 -3.80
CA MET A 315 -6.21 -27.51 -2.67
C MET A 315 -4.72 -27.87 -2.71
N VAL A 316 -4.41 -29.15 -2.89
CA VAL A 316 -3.03 -29.65 -2.93
C VAL A 316 -2.28 -29.07 -4.13
N ARG A 317 -2.94 -28.95 -5.29
CA ARG A 317 -2.39 -28.30 -6.48
C ARG A 317 -2.02 -26.85 -6.19
N GLU A 318 -2.92 -26.07 -5.61
CA GLU A 318 -2.68 -24.65 -5.33
C GLU A 318 -1.61 -24.40 -4.27
N ILE A 319 -1.58 -25.20 -3.20
CA ILE A 319 -0.54 -25.07 -2.17
C ILE A 319 0.85 -25.41 -2.74
N ARG A 320 0.92 -26.45 -3.59
CA ARG A 320 2.18 -26.92 -4.16
C ARG A 320 2.64 -26.08 -5.35
N TRP A 321 1.75 -25.59 -6.19
CA TRP A 321 2.08 -24.98 -7.50
C TRP A 321 1.50 -23.57 -7.72
N GLY A 322 0.84 -22.98 -6.72
CA GLY A 322 0.34 -21.61 -6.74
C GLY A 322 1.44 -20.54 -6.68
N LEU A 323 1.05 -19.26 -6.53
CA LEU A 323 1.95 -18.10 -6.57
C LEU A 323 3.13 -18.18 -5.56
N PHE A 324 2.96 -18.93 -4.47
CA PHE A 324 3.96 -19.13 -3.41
C PHE A 324 4.36 -20.60 -3.22
N ALA A 325 4.22 -21.40 -4.26
CA ALA A 325 4.61 -22.81 -4.37
C ALA A 325 6.00 -23.18 -3.82
N ARG A 326 6.93 -22.24 -3.90
CA ARG A 326 8.31 -22.43 -3.44
C ARG A 326 8.35 -22.07 -1.96
N GLY A 327 8.63 -23.04 -1.09
CA GLY A 327 8.76 -22.80 0.36
C GLY A 327 9.74 -21.67 0.70
N SER A 328 10.76 -21.47 -0.13
CA SER A 328 11.67 -20.32 -0.02
C SER A 328 10.99 -18.97 -0.19
N THR A 329 9.95 -18.84 -1.04
CA THR A 329 9.17 -17.60 -1.18
C THR A 329 8.27 -17.34 0.02
N LEU A 330 7.68 -18.39 0.62
CA LEU A 330 6.89 -18.26 1.85
C LEU A 330 7.75 -17.77 3.02
N ILE A 331 8.95 -18.32 3.20
CA ILE A 331 9.90 -17.82 4.21
C ILE A 331 10.29 -16.37 3.93
N ARG A 332 10.51 -16.01 2.66
CA ARG A 332 10.84 -14.63 2.30
C ARG A 332 9.75 -13.65 2.66
N VAL A 333 8.50 -14.00 2.36
CA VAL A 333 7.37 -13.19 2.79
C VAL A 333 7.38 -13.06 4.31
N PHE A 334 7.48 -14.19 5.04
CA PHE A 334 7.49 -14.22 6.50
C PHE A 334 8.55 -13.30 7.12
N TYR A 335 9.84 -13.45 6.76
CA TYR A 335 10.87 -12.63 7.41
C TYR A 335 10.76 -11.16 7.00
N VAL A 336 10.40 -10.86 5.74
CA VAL A 336 10.22 -9.46 5.30
C VAL A 336 9.09 -8.82 6.10
N THR A 337 7.94 -9.50 6.21
CA THR A 337 6.83 -9.00 7.02
C THR A 337 7.22 -8.86 8.48
N ALA A 338 7.91 -9.86 9.06
CA ALA A 338 8.30 -9.84 10.47
C ALA A 338 9.28 -8.70 10.76
N THR A 339 10.26 -8.45 9.88
CA THR A 339 11.21 -7.34 10.04
C THR A 339 10.53 -5.99 9.88
N VAL A 340 9.66 -5.81 8.87
CA VAL A 340 8.96 -4.55 8.63
C VAL A 340 8.05 -4.20 9.81
N PHE A 341 7.20 -5.15 10.24
CA PHE A 341 6.27 -4.91 11.35
C PHE A 341 6.98 -4.84 12.70
N GLY A 342 7.99 -5.68 12.93
CA GLY A 342 8.79 -5.61 14.16
C GLY A 342 9.48 -4.25 14.31
N PHE A 343 9.98 -3.67 13.22
CA PHE A 343 10.58 -2.35 13.24
C PHE A 343 9.56 -1.23 13.46
N ILE A 344 8.39 -1.33 12.81
CA ILE A 344 7.27 -0.40 13.04
C ILE A 344 6.86 -0.45 14.52
N PHE A 345 6.71 -1.64 15.10
CA PHE A 345 6.32 -1.81 16.49
C PHE A 345 7.36 -1.26 17.47
N ILE A 346 8.64 -1.60 17.28
CA ILE A 346 9.71 -1.09 18.15
C ILE A 346 9.69 0.45 18.15
N ALA A 347 9.55 1.09 16.99
CA ALA A 347 9.50 2.53 16.96
C ALA A 347 8.22 3.10 17.58
N ILE A 348 7.08 2.49 17.32
CA ILE A 348 5.83 2.90 17.95
C ILE A 348 5.98 2.84 19.48
N THR A 349 6.58 1.78 20.04
CA THR A 349 6.83 1.69 21.50
C THR A 349 7.86 2.70 22.01
N MET A 350 8.85 3.08 21.20
CA MET A 350 9.90 4.04 21.58
C MET A 350 9.44 5.50 21.53
N PHE A 351 8.45 5.83 20.69
CA PHE A 351 7.91 7.19 20.53
C PHE A 351 6.56 7.41 21.20
N ALA A 352 5.94 6.36 21.75
CA ALA A 352 4.68 6.47 22.47
C ALA A 352 4.89 7.07 23.86
N ASP A 353 4.08 8.06 24.20
CA ASP A 353 4.01 8.58 25.56
C ASP A 353 3.53 7.47 26.51
N PRO A 354 4.17 7.27 27.68
CA PRO A 354 3.78 6.20 28.58
C PRO A 354 2.35 6.25 29.10
N SER A 355 1.69 7.40 28.99
CA SER A 355 0.30 7.61 29.35
C SER A 355 -0.72 7.19 28.29
N ASP A 356 -0.31 7.00 27.02
CA ASP A 356 -1.19 6.64 25.89
C ASP A 356 -0.72 5.38 25.13
N TYR A 357 -0.13 4.43 25.86
CA TYR A 357 0.26 3.15 25.28
C TYR A 357 -0.95 2.42 24.67
N ALA A 358 -2.12 2.45 25.30
CA ALA A 358 -3.33 1.78 24.80
C ALA A 358 -3.80 2.30 23.42
N GLY A 359 -3.83 3.62 23.22
CA GLY A 359 -4.19 4.21 21.92
C GLY A 359 -3.16 3.89 20.85
N THR A 360 -1.89 3.97 21.23
CA THR A 360 -0.76 3.72 20.34
C THR A 360 -0.66 2.24 19.91
N PHE A 361 -0.97 1.31 20.82
CA PHE A 361 -1.09 -0.13 20.54
C PHE A 361 -2.24 -0.42 19.57
N ALA A 362 -3.41 0.20 19.79
CA ALA A 362 -4.56 0.01 18.91
C ALA A 362 -4.31 0.51 17.48
N TRP A 363 -3.57 1.61 17.32
CA TRP A 363 -3.15 2.12 16.01
C TRP A 363 -2.22 1.15 15.29
N ALA A 364 -1.22 0.62 15.98
CA ALA A 364 -0.28 -0.34 15.41
C ALA A 364 -0.99 -1.61 14.92
N ILE A 365 -1.86 -2.18 15.76
CA ILE A 365 -2.71 -3.34 15.45
C ILE A 365 -3.64 -3.08 14.27
N SER A 366 -4.21 -1.87 14.18
CA SER A 366 -5.07 -1.48 13.06
C SER A 366 -4.31 -1.41 11.73
N LEU A 367 -3.06 -0.93 11.74
CA LEU A 367 -2.20 -0.93 10.55
C LEU A 367 -1.86 -2.35 10.10
N GLU A 368 -1.63 -3.27 11.03
CA GLU A 368 -1.36 -4.67 10.69
C GLU A 368 -2.57 -5.37 10.10
N LEU A 369 -3.76 -5.18 10.69
CA LEU A 369 -5.01 -5.68 10.14
C LEU A 369 -5.28 -5.11 8.73
N LEU A 370 -5.02 -3.81 8.52
CA LEU A 370 -5.15 -3.17 7.21
C LEU A 370 -4.24 -3.81 6.17
N THR A 371 -3.01 -4.17 6.55
CA THR A 371 -2.08 -4.81 5.62
C THR A 371 -2.57 -6.20 5.24
N LEU A 372 -3.01 -7.01 6.21
CA LEU A 372 -3.56 -8.33 5.93
C LEU A 372 -4.77 -8.26 4.99
N VAL A 373 -5.69 -7.32 5.26
CA VAL A 373 -6.88 -7.05 4.43
C VAL A 373 -6.51 -6.59 3.02
N SER A 374 -5.39 -5.87 2.86
CA SER A 374 -4.91 -5.40 1.55
C SER A 374 -4.17 -6.47 0.75
N PHE A 375 -3.45 -7.39 1.41
CA PHE A 375 -2.71 -8.46 0.75
C PHE A 375 -3.60 -9.59 0.25
N ALA A 376 -4.65 -9.95 1.00
CA ALA A 376 -5.59 -11.02 0.65
C ALA A 376 -6.21 -10.87 -0.77
N PRO A 377 -6.77 -9.72 -1.19
CA PRO A 377 -7.32 -9.57 -2.54
C PRO A 377 -6.26 -9.61 -3.63
N VAL A 378 -5.02 -9.18 -3.37
CA VAL A 378 -3.91 -9.29 -4.35
C VAL A 378 -3.58 -10.75 -4.63
N ILE A 379 -3.60 -11.59 -3.58
CA ILE A 379 -3.36 -13.03 -3.69
C ILE A 379 -4.56 -13.70 -4.38
N MET A 380 -5.78 -13.43 -3.91
CA MET A 380 -6.99 -14.06 -4.43
C MET A 380 -7.39 -13.59 -5.81
N ALA A 381 -6.95 -12.40 -6.25
CA ALA A 381 -7.21 -11.92 -7.60
C ALA A 381 -6.79 -12.95 -8.66
N ASN A 382 -5.62 -13.56 -8.50
CA ASN A 382 -5.06 -14.56 -9.41
C ASN A 382 -5.77 -15.93 -9.37
N SER A 383 -6.65 -16.17 -8.40
CA SER A 383 -7.21 -17.50 -8.19
C SER A 383 -8.02 -18.00 -9.40
N PHE A 384 -8.94 -17.19 -9.93
CA PHE A 384 -9.74 -17.53 -11.11
C PHE A 384 -9.36 -16.73 -12.36
N THR A 385 -8.91 -15.47 -12.22
CA THR A 385 -8.56 -14.67 -13.39
C THR A 385 -7.38 -15.25 -14.16
N LYS A 386 -6.40 -15.83 -13.46
CA LYS A 386 -5.24 -16.45 -14.11
C LYS A 386 -5.65 -17.64 -14.97
N GLU A 387 -6.56 -18.48 -14.48
CA GLU A 387 -7.06 -19.62 -15.26
C GLU A 387 -7.90 -19.15 -16.44
N ARG A 388 -8.64 -18.05 -16.28
CA ARG A 388 -9.39 -17.42 -17.38
C ARG A 388 -8.46 -16.87 -18.45
N GLU A 389 -7.43 -16.15 -18.04
CA GLU A 389 -6.42 -15.56 -18.93
C GLU A 389 -5.61 -16.63 -19.68
N LEU A 390 -5.40 -17.80 -19.04
CA LEU A 390 -4.73 -18.95 -19.66
C LEU A 390 -5.68 -19.84 -20.48
N GLY A 391 -6.99 -19.61 -20.47
CA GLY A 391 -7.96 -20.48 -21.14
C GLY A 391 -8.15 -21.85 -20.49
N ASN A 392 -7.68 -22.04 -19.25
CA ASN A 392 -7.72 -23.32 -18.54
C ASN A 392 -9.06 -23.60 -17.83
N ILE A 393 -10.01 -22.65 -17.87
CA ILE A 393 -11.31 -22.83 -17.21
C ILE A 393 -12.06 -24.03 -17.79
N ASP A 394 -12.05 -24.21 -19.11
CA ASP A 394 -12.76 -25.33 -19.74
C ASP A 394 -12.13 -26.67 -19.39
N MET A 395 -10.80 -26.73 -19.24
CA MET A 395 -10.11 -27.92 -18.76
C MET A 395 -10.52 -28.27 -17.32
N LEU A 396 -10.78 -27.29 -16.45
CA LEU A 396 -11.30 -27.54 -15.10
C LEU A 396 -12.74 -28.06 -15.13
N ARG A 397 -13.53 -27.66 -16.12
CA ARG A 397 -14.89 -28.18 -16.33
C ARG A 397 -14.90 -29.65 -16.74
N MET A 398 -13.84 -30.14 -17.38
CA MET A 398 -13.68 -31.54 -17.75
C MET A 398 -13.23 -32.44 -16.59
N THR A 399 -12.88 -31.87 -15.44
CA THR A 399 -12.45 -32.67 -14.27
C THR A 399 -13.66 -33.23 -13.52
N LEU A 400 -13.47 -34.37 -12.85
CA LEU A 400 -14.47 -35.00 -11.98
C LEU A 400 -14.70 -34.24 -10.65
N LEU A 401 -14.19 -33.01 -10.51
CA LEU A 401 -14.28 -32.23 -9.29
C LEU A 401 -15.60 -31.48 -9.23
N GLN A 402 -16.26 -31.53 -8.06
CA GLN A 402 -17.45 -30.72 -7.87
C GLN A 402 -17.10 -29.22 -7.84
N PRO A 403 -17.98 -28.34 -8.30
CA PRO A 403 -17.79 -26.88 -8.22
C PRO A 403 -17.42 -26.38 -6.81
N SER A 404 -17.98 -27.01 -5.77
CA SER A 404 -17.66 -26.74 -4.36
C SER A 404 -16.22 -27.10 -3.99
N ASP A 405 -15.70 -28.21 -4.50
CA ASP A 405 -14.33 -28.65 -4.22
C ASP A 405 -13.32 -27.69 -4.85
N ILE A 406 -13.61 -27.16 -6.03
CA ILE A 406 -12.75 -26.19 -6.70
C ILE A 406 -12.68 -24.88 -5.90
N VAL A 407 -13.83 -24.33 -5.51
CA VAL A 407 -13.90 -23.05 -4.77
C VAL A 407 -13.28 -23.20 -3.38
N ARG A 408 -13.61 -24.25 -2.62
CA ARG A 408 -13.03 -24.51 -1.30
C ARG A 408 -11.54 -24.76 -1.37
N GLY A 409 -11.07 -25.52 -2.37
CA GLY A 409 -9.65 -25.78 -2.55
C GLY A 409 -8.85 -24.49 -2.77
N LYS A 410 -9.39 -23.56 -3.55
CA LYS A 410 -8.78 -22.23 -3.75
C LYS A 410 -8.88 -21.34 -2.52
N ALA A 411 -9.97 -21.39 -1.77
CA ALA A 411 -10.12 -20.63 -0.52
C ALA A 411 -9.11 -21.08 0.55
N VAL A 412 -9.00 -22.39 0.78
CA VAL A 412 -8.06 -22.94 1.77
C VAL A 412 -6.62 -22.65 1.37
N ALA A 413 -6.27 -22.78 0.09
CA ALA A 413 -4.95 -22.40 -0.39
C ALA A 413 -4.67 -20.90 -0.20
N GLY A 414 -5.67 -20.04 -0.43
CA GLY A 414 -5.59 -18.59 -0.17
C GLY A 414 -5.26 -18.26 1.29
N VAL A 415 -5.97 -18.89 2.23
CA VAL A 415 -5.70 -18.76 3.67
C VAL A 415 -4.31 -19.29 4.03
N PHE A 416 -3.91 -20.43 3.47
CA PHE A 416 -2.58 -21.01 3.71
C PHE A 416 -1.45 -20.08 3.29
N VAL A 417 -1.61 -19.36 2.17
CA VAL A 417 -0.63 -18.37 1.71
C VAL A 417 -0.52 -17.17 2.67
N LEU A 418 -1.59 -16.83 3.39
CA LEU A 418 -1.59 -15.76 4.38
C LEU A 418 -1.00 -16.18 5.73
N LEU A 419 -0.91 -17.48 6.04
CA LEU A 419 -0.35 -17.98 7.31
C LEU A 419 1.04 -17.41 7.66
N PRO A 420 2.03 -17.37 6.75
CA PRO A 420 3.31 -16.75 7.08
C PRO A 420 3.20 -15.25 7.39
N VAL A 421 2.25 -14.53 6.79
CA VAL A 421 2.01 -13.12 7.12
C VAL A 421 1.43 -13.00 8.53
N ILE A 422 0.43 -13.83 8.85
CA ILE A 422 -0.19 -13.88 10.19
C ILE A 422 0.86 -14.26 11.25
N ALA A 423 1.68 -15.28 10.99
CA ALA A 423 2.74 -15.73 11.90
C ALA A 423 3.83 -14.66 12.07
N ALA A 424 4.18 -13.94 11.01
CA ALA A 424 5.14 -12.85 11.08
C ALA A 424 4.64 -11.68 11.92
N ILE A 425 3.37 -11.30 11.74
CA ILE A 425 2.70 -10.29 12.57
C ILE A 425 2.69 -10.72 14.04
N ALA A 426 2.40 -12.00 14.30
CA ALA A 426 2.40 -12.53 15.67
C ALA A 426 3.77 -12.50 16.34
N ILE A 427 4.83 -12.73 15.59
CA ILE A 427 6.20 -12.60 16.14
C ILE A 427 6.58 -11.13 16.32
N ALA A 428 6.14 -10.26 15.40
CA ALA A 428 6.41 -8.83 15.46
C ALA A 428 5.79 -8.16 16.70
N ALA A 429 4.70 -8.71 17.25
CA ALA A 429 4.06 -8.20 18.46
C ALA A 429 4.68 -8.69 19.79
N ILE A 430 5.63 -9.65 19.77
CA ILE A 430 6.29 -10.16 20.99
C ILE A 430 6.92 -9.04 21.85
N PRO A 431 7.64 -8.06 21.28
CA PRO A 431 8.20 -6.96 22.06
C PRO A 431 7.15 -6.18 22.86
N MET A 432 5.90 -6.12 22.40
CA MET A 432 4.84 -5.41 23.12
C MET A 432 4.39 -6.14 24.38
N ILE A 433 4.32 -7.48 24.34
CA ILE A 433 4.00 -8.29 25.53
C ILE A 433 5.06 -8.08 26.61
N LEU A 434 6.32 -7.86 26.21
CA LEU A 434 7.45 -7.66 27.13
C LEU A 434 7.47 -6.28 27.78
N VAL A 435 6.85 -5.25 27.16
CA VAL A 435 6.85 -3.87 27.69
C VAL A 435 5.83 -3.69 28.81
N ASP A 436 4.62 -4.26 28.69
CA ASP A 436 3.62 -4.18 29.75
C ASP A 436 2.66 -5.38 29.74
N PHE A 437 2.70 -6.19 30.80
CA PHE A 437 1.99 -7.47 30.91
C PHE A 437 0.47 -7.31 31.06
N SER A 438 0.02 -6.10 31.41
CA SER A 438 -1.39 -5.74 31.57
C SER A 438 -2.19 -5.81 30.26
N PHE A 439 -1.52 -5.79 29.11
CA PHE A 439 -2.15 -5.86 27.76
C PHE A 439 -2.25 -7.28 27.17
N SER A 440 -1.88 -8.33 27.92
CA SER A 440 -1.89 -9.72 27.45
C SER A 440 -3.24 -10.18 26.88
N GLY A 441 -4.37 -9.77 27.49
CA GLY A 441 -5.71 -10.04 26.98
C GLY A 441 -6.02 -9.36 25.64
N MET A 442 -5.53 -8.14 25.46
CA MET A 442 -5.63 -7.38 24.20
C MET A 442 -4.86 -8.11 23.09
N VAL A 443 -3.66 -8.58 23.38
CA VAL A 443 -2.83 -9.27 22.38
C VAL A 443 -3.44 -10.62 21.98
N LEU A 444 -3.99 -11.37 22.94
CA LEU A 444 -4.71 -12.62 22.66
C LEU A 444 -5.96 -12.41 21.81
N ALA A 445 -6.77 -11.38 22.12
CA ALA A 445 -7.95 -11.05 21.33
C ALA A 445 -7.56 -10.66 19.88
N PHE A 446 -6.48 -9.91 19.71
CA PHE A 446 -5.94 -9.58 18.40
C PHE A 446 -5.59 -10.84 17.59
N TYR A 447 -4.89 -11.81 18.19
CA TYR A 447 -4.58 -13.07 17.52
C TYR A 447 -5.80 -13.90 17.16
N ALA A 448 -6.85 -13.85 17.96
CA ALA A 448 -8.11 -14.51 17.64
C ALA A 448 -8.84 -13.82 16.47
N THR A 449 -8.72 -12.49 16.31
CA THR A 449 -9.35 -11.75 15.20
C THR A 449 -8.66 -11.95 13.85
N MET A 450 -7.34 -12.14 13.84
CA MET A 450 -6.51 -12.28 12.63
C MET A 450 -6.96 -13.38 11.64
N PRO A 451 -7.17 -14.65 12.06
CA PRO A 451 -7.60 -15.71 11.14
C PRO A 451 -8.99 -15.46 10.56
N ILE A 452 -9.90 -14.86 11.35
CA ILE A 452 -11.25 -14.51 10.91
C ILE A 452 -11.19 -13.38 9.87
N CYS A 453 -10.36 -12.38 10.11
CA CYS A 453 -10.01 -11.32 9.15
C CYS A 453 -9.51 -11.91 7.82
N ALA A 454 -8.55 -12.84 7.89
CA ALA A 454 -7.97 -13.47 6.71
C ALA A 454 -8.99 -14.26 5.91
N LEU A 455 -9.80 -15.06 6.58
CA LEU A 455 -10.85 -15.85 5.95
C LEU A 455 -11.90 -14.96 5.27
N MET A 456 -12.28 -13.86 5.93
CA MET A 456 -13.18 -12.85 5.36
C MET A 456 -12.57 -12.21 4.11
N ALA A 457 -11.34 -11.70 4.20
CA ALA A 457 -10.70 -11.00 3.10
C ALA A 457 -10.45 -11.92 1.88
N VAL A 458 -10.15 -13.19 2.14
CA VAL A 458 -10.06 -14.24 1.11
C VAL A 458 -11.42 -14.49 0.45
N SER A 459 -12.51 -14.57 1.23
CA SER A 459 -13.85 -14.80 0.68
C SER A 459 -14.30 -13.66 -0.25
N LEU A 460 -14.06 -12.40 0.15
CA LEU A 460 -14.33 -11.21 -0.66
C LEU A 460 -13.44 -11.18 -1.91
N GLY A 461 -12.15 -11.46 -1.77
CA GLY A 461 -11.20 -11.50 -2.90
C GLY A 461 -11.56 -12.58 -3.94
N LEU A 462 -12.03 -13.75 -3.48
CA LEU A 462 -12.50 -14.82 -4.37
C LEU A 462 -13.73 -14.42 -5.18
N LEU A 463 -14.71 -13.79 -4.54
CA LEU A 463 -15.91 -13.33 -5.22
C LEU A 463 -15.59 -12.34 -6.34
N VAL A 464 -14.70 -11.38 -6.07
CA VAL A 464 -14.27 -10.43 -7.09
C VAL A 464 -13.47 -11.12 -8.20
N SER A 465 -12.59 -12.07 -7.86
CA SER A 465 -11.81 -12.84 -8.85
C SER A 465 -12.72 -13.63 -9.80
N LEU A 466 -13.78 -14.26 -9.27
CA LEU A 466 -14.76 -15.01 -10.08
C LEU A 466 -15.45 -14.10 -11.12
N GLN A 467 -15.82 -12.89 -10.71
CA GLN A 467 -16.55 -11.93 -11.54
C GLN A 467 -15.67 -11.22 -12.56
N SER A 468 -14.39 -11.04 -12.26
CA SER A 468 -13.47 -10.23 -13.06
C SER A 468 -12.89 -10.98 -14.26
N GLN A 469 -12.84 -10.33 -15.43
CA GLN A 469 -12.25 -10.93 -16.64
C GLN A 469 -10.72 -10.89 -16.66
N ARG A 470 -10.12 -9.87 -16.04
CA ARG A 470 -8.67 -9.64 -16.00
C ARG A 470 -8.15 -9.58 -14.58
N THR A 471 -6.93 -10.03 -14.37
CA THR A 471 -6.24 -10.01 -13.08
C THR A 471 -6.15 -8.60 -12.50
N ASN A 472 -5.83 -7.60 -13.33
CA ASN A 472 -5.74 -6.20 -12.86
C ASN A 472 -7.08 -5.65 -12.37
N SER A 473 -8.20 -6.03 -13.01
CA SER A 473 -9.53 -5.65 -12.53
C SER A 473 -9.90 -6.36 -11.23
N ALA A 474 -9.48 -7.62 -11.06
CA ALA A 474 -9.73 -8.37 -9.83
C ALA A 474 -8.95 -7.81 -8.64
N ILE A 475 -7.70 -7.41 -8.85
CA ILE A 475 -6.89 -6.77 -7.80
C ILE A 475 -7.55 -5.46 -7.36
N ALA A 476 -7.87 -4.58 -8.32
CA ALA A 476 -8.48 -3.29 -8.01
C ALA A 476 -9.84 -3.44 -7.33
N GLY A 477 -10.73 -4.26 -7.88
CA GLY A 477 -12.05 -4.52 -7.29
C GLY A 477 -11.93 -5.20 -5.92
N GLY A 478 -10.96 -6.10 -5.74
CA GLY A 478 -10.75 -6.82 -4.50
C GLY A 478 -10.25 -5.91 -3.38
N ILE A 479 -9.32 -5.01 -3.68
CA ILE A 479 -8.83 -4.01 -2.73
C ILE A 479 -9.96 -3.04 -2.37
N ILE A 480 -10.70 -2.53 -3.36
CA ILE A 480 -11.81 -1.59 -3.11
C ILE A 480 -12.91 -2.25 -2.27
N LEU A 481 -13.33 -3.47 -2.61
CA LEU A 481 -14.38 -4.18 -1.87
C LEU A 481 -13.94 -4.47 -0.43
N ASN A 482 -12.71 -4.93 -0.22
CA ASN A 482 -12.15 -5.13 1.12
C ASN A 482 -12.03 -3.80 1.89
N ALA A 483 -11.57 -2.73 1.25
CA ALA A 483 -11.50 -1.41 1.87
C ALA A 483 -12.90 -0.91 2.28
N ILE A 484 -13.92 -1.06 1.44
CA ILE A 484 -15.29 -0.68 1.79
C ILE A 484 -15.80 -1.52 2.97
N PHE A 485 -15.53 -2.83 2.98
CA PHE A 485 -16.02 -3.71 4.04
C PHE A 485 -15.32 -3.48 5.39
N PHE A 486 -14.00 -3.25 5.39
CA PHE A 486 -13.22 -3.08 6.62
C PHE A 486 -13.09 -1.61 7.07
N LEU A 487 -12.94 -0.64 6.15
CA LEU A 487 -12.86 0.79 6.45
C LEU A 487 -14.20 1.49 6.35
N GLY A 488 -15.04 1.16 5.37
CA GLY A 488 -16.33 1.85 5.14
C GLY A 488 -17.29 1.70 6.31
N ILE A 489 -17.27 0.58 7.01
CA ILE A 489 -18.05 0.37 8.24
C ILE A 489 -17.51 1.24 9.40
N GLY A 490 -16.19 1.45 9.48
CA GLY A 490 -15.57 2.38 10.43
C GLY A 490 -15.81 3.86 10.08
N LEU A 491 -15.86 4.20 8.79
CA LEU A 491 -16.10 5.55 8.29
C LEU A 491 -17.57 5.97 8.45
N LEU A 492 -18.52 5.07 8.21
CA LEU A 492 -19.94 5.31 8.52
C LEU A 492 -20.16 5.58 10.02
N TYR A 493 -19.38 4.93 10.88
CA TYR A 493 -19.39 5.19 12.32
C TYR A 493 -18.71 6.51 12.71
N PHE A 494 -17.56 6.84 12.10
CA PHE A 494 -16.92 8.15 12.30
C PHE A 494 -17.83 9.30 11.85
N LEU A 495 -18.52 9.15 10.71
CA LEU A 495 -19.54 10.09 10.26
C LEU A 495 -20.71 10.18 11.23
N TYR A 496 -21.16 9.06 11.81
CA TYR A 496 -22.19 9.05 12.85
C TYR A 496 -21.75 9.77 14.13
N LEU A 497 -20.50 9.58 14.58
CA LEU A 497 -19.93 10.29 15.74
C LEU A 497 -19.74 11.79 15.46
N ALA A 498 -19.28 12.15 14.27
CA ALA A 498 -19.16 13.53 13.83
C ALA A 498 -20.54 14.22 13.76
N PHE A 499 -21.58 13.47 13.37
CA PHE A 499 -22.96 13.95 13.37
C PHE A 499 -23.52 14.07 14.80
N SER A 500 -23.21 13.13 15.69
CA SER A 500 -23.74 13.12 17.06
C SER A 500 -23.05 14.13 17.98
N GLN A 501 -21.78 14.48 17.74
CA GLN A 501 -21.11 15.58 18.45
C GLN A 501 -21.71 16.97 18.15
N SER A 502 -22.47 17.11 17.04
CA SER A 502 -23.17 18.36 16.72
C SER A 502 -24.44 18.59 17.55
N GLN A 503 -24.95 17.58 18.27
CA GLN A 503 -26.07 17.72 19.21
C GLN A 503 -25.58 17.62 20.65
N SER A 504 -25.59 18.76 21.34
CA SER A 504 -25.38 18.83 22.77
C SER A 504 -26.42 18.01 23.54
N ARG A 505 -25.94 17.16 24.47
CA ARG A 505 -26.60 16.45 25.59
C ARG A 505 -26.64 14.92 25.45
N GLN A 506 -25.88 14.27 26.35
CA GLN A 506 -26.26 13.06 27.09
C GLN A 506 -27.19 12.05 26.37
N ALA A 507 -26.82 11.60 25.17
CA ALA A 507 -27.40 10.37 24.62
C ALA A 507 -26.63 9.18 25.22
N LEU A 508 -27.23 8.59 26.25
CA LEU A 508 -26.84 7.31 26.80
C LEU A 508 -26.99 6.24 25.70
N TYR A 509 -25.85 5.67 25.26
CA TYR A 509 -25.64 4.57 24.27
C TYR A 509 -25.74 4.92 22.76
N PRO A 510 -24.68 4.59 21.98
CA PRO A 510 -24.52 3.23 21.44
C PRO A 510 -23.08 2.65 21.60
N MET A 511 -22.45 2.83 22.77
CA MET A 511 -21.21 2.08 23.10
C MET A 511 -21.43 0.55 23.06
N ASP A 512 -22.66 0.09 23.29
CA ASP A 512 -23.02 -1.33 23.29
C ASP A 512 -23.07 -1.95 21.89
N LEU A 513 -23.27 -1.19 20.80
CA LEU A 513 -23.24 -1.73 19.43
C LEU A 513 -21.84 -1.69 18.79
N MET A 514 -20.91 -0.94 19.38
CA MET A 514 -19.55 -0.75 18.87
C MET A 514 -18.73 -2.06 18.73
N PRO A 515 -18.87 -3.07 19.61
CA PRO A 515 -18.25 -4.38 19.42
C PRO A 515 -18.76 -5.13 18.18
N TYR A 516 -20.01 -4.89 17.76
CA TYR A 516 -20.75 -5.68 16.77
C TYR A 516 -20.56 -5.19 15.33
N ILE A 517 -20.17 -3.93 15.13
CA ILE A 517 -20.22 -3.30 13.81
C ILE A 517 -18.89 -3.44 13.05
N SER A 518 -17.74 -3.44 13.71
CA SER A 518 -16.45 -3.54 13.02
C SER A 518 -15.51 -4.54 13.68
N LEU A 519 -14.92 -5.42 12.88
CA LEU A 519 -13.96 -6.42 13.37
C LEU A 519 -12.69 -5.77 13.96
N VAL A 520 -12.34 -4.56 13.49
CA VAL A 520 -11.19 -3.78 13.94
C VAL A 520 -11.56 -2.78 15.04
N GLY A 521 -12.69 -2.09 14.95
CA GLY A 521 -13.10 -1.11 15.97
C GLY A 521 -13.64 -1.76 17.24
N GLY A 522 -14.25 -2.96 17.16
CA GLY A 522 -14.71 -3.75 18.31
C GLY A 522 -13.61 -4.08 19.31
N TYR A 523 -12.38 -4.22 18.83
CA TYR A 523 -11.17 -4.43 19.63
C TYR A 523 -10.83 -3.23 20.53
N TYR A 524 -10.90 -2.02 19.97
CA TYR A 524 -10.63 -0.78 20.70
C TYR A 524 -11.67 -0.55 21.79
N VAL A 525 -12.95 -0.81 21.52
CA VAL A 525 -14.02 -0.68 22.53
C VAL A 525 -13.82 -1.64 23.69
N ALA A 526 -13.56 -2.90 23.35
CA ALA A 526 -13.61 -4.01 24.30
C ALA A 526 -12.48 -3.91 25.33
N PHE A 527 -11.33 -3.33 24.95
CA PHE A 527 -10.15 -3.33 25.79
C PHE A 527 -9.51 -1.97 26.07
N ALA A 528 -9.73 -0.92 25.24
CA ALA A 528 -9.22 0.43 25.54
C ALA A 528 -10.14 1.22 26.48
N SER A 529 -11.45 0.93 26.47
CA SER A 529 -12.35 1.39 27.52
C SER A 529 -12.51 0.27 28.53
N SER A 530 -12.18 0.51 29.80
CA SER A 530 -12.26 -0.43 30.92
C SER A 530 -13.67 -0.98 31.23
N ARG A 531 -14.61 -0.88 30.28
CA ARG A 531 -16.04 -1.16 30.39
C ARG A 531 -16.64 -1.94 29.19
N GLY A 532 -15.85 -2.35 28.19
CA GLY A 532 -16.39 -3.08 27.04
C GLY A 532 -16.67 -4.57 27.36
N PRO A 533 -17.88 -5.10 27.09
CA PRO A 533 -18.18 -6.50 27.40
C PRO A 533 -17.53 -7.44 26.37
N LEU A 534 -16.68 -8.38 26.82
CA LEU A 534 -16.05 -9.46 26.03
C LEU A 534 -17.05 -10.20 25.12
N THR A 535 -18.32 -10.29 25.57
CA THR A 535 -19.42 -10.91 24.82
C THR A 535 -19.68 -10.23 23.47
N GLY A 536 -19.57 -8.90 23.39
CA GLY A 536 -19.76 -8.16 22.14
C GLY A 536 -18.64 -8.42 21.13
N TRP A 537 -17.40 -8.55 21.60
CA TRP A 537 -16.27 -8.90 20.73
C TRP A 537 -16.41 -10.34 20.18
N ILE A 538 -16.82 -11.31 21.02
CA ILE A 538 -17.06 -12.69 20.57
C ILE A 538 -18.19 -12.72 19.53
N LEU A 539 -19.28 -12.01 19.77
CA LEU A 539 -20.43 -11.97 18.86
C LEU A 539 -20.04 -11.38 17.49
N SER A 540 -19.16 -10.37 17.44
CA SER A 540 -18.68 -9.85 16.16
C SER A 540 -17.75 -10.83 15.44
N GLN A 541 -16.86 -11.52 16.15
CA GLN A 541 -16.06 -12.59 15.55
C GLN A 541 -16.94 -13.67 14.90
N VAL A 542 -18.02 -14.07 15.59
CA VAL A 542 -18.98 -15.04 15.05
C VAL A 542 -19.73 -14.49 13.84
N GLN A 543 -20.20 -13.24 13.86
CA GLN A 543 -20.88 -12.61 12.74
C GLN A 543 -20.01 -12.56 11.47
N PHE A 544 -18.76 -12.13 11.61
CA PHE A 544 -17.82 -12.06 10.48
C PHE A 544 -17.44 -13.45 9.95
N LEU A 545 -17.30 -14.45 10.83
CA LEU A 545 -17.09 -15.84 10.43
C LEU A 545 -18.28 -16.39 9.64
N VAL A 546 -19.51 -16.18 10.14
CA VAL A 546 -20.74 -16.59 9.45
C VAL A 546 -20.85 -15.91 8.10
N LEU A 547 -20.61 -14.59 8.04
CA LEU A 547 -20.72 -13.85 6.79
C LEU A 547 -19.67 -14.30 5.77
N ALA A 548 -18.44 -14.58 6.18
CA ALA A 548 -17.42 -15.11 5.29
C ALA A 548 -17.77 -16.51 4.75
N LEU A 549 -18.36 -17.39 5.57
CA LEU A 549 -18.88 -18.68 5.11
C LEU A 549 -20.05 -18.51 4.12
N VAL A 550 -20.94 -17.55 4.35
CA VAL A 550 -22.02 -17.21 3.42
C VAL A 550 -21.46 -16.71 2.09
N LEU A 551 -20.43 -15.86 2.11
CA LEU A 551 -19.76 -15.36 0.90
C LEU A 551 -19.08 -16.49 0.12
N LEU A 552 -18.44 -17.46 0.81
CA LEU A 552 -17.90 -18.66 0.15
C LEU A 552 -19.01 -19.50 -0.48
N LYS A 553 -20.13 -19.72 0.20
CA LYS A 553 -21.27 -20.46 -0.35
C LYS A 553 -21.92 -19.73 -1.54
N LEU A 554 -21.93 -18.40 -1.52
CA LEU A 554 -22.36 -17.56 -2.63
C LEU A 554 -21.38 -17.69 -3.81
N ALA A 555 -20.07 -17.73 -3.55
CA ALA A 555 -19.05 -17.97 -4.56
C ALA A 555 -19.23 -19.34 -5.23
N GLU A 556 -19.51 -20.39 -4.45
CA GLU A 556 -19.86 -21.73 -4.94
C GLU A 556 -21.07 -21.69 -5.88
N ARG A 557 -22.17 -21.02 -5.47
CA ARG A 557 -23.37 -20.88 -6.30
C ARG A 557 -23.12 -20.11 -7.59
N ILE A 558 -22.38 -19.00 -7.53
CA ILE A 558 -22.04 -18.22 -8.73
C ILE A 558 -21.20 -19.04 -9.68
N PHE A 559 -20.20 -19.75 -9.16
CA PHE A 559 -19.35 -20.61 -9.97
C PHE A 559 -20.16 -21.73 -10.62
N HIS A 560 -21.02 -22.42 -9.87
CA HIS A 560 -21.92 -23.44 -10.38
C HIS A 560 -22.89 -22.90 -11.46
N ALA A 561 -23.51 -21.75 -11.23
CA ALA A 561 -24.42 -21.15 -12.21
C ALA A 561 -23.72 -20.77 -13.53
N ARG A 562 -22.46 -20.34 -13.47
CA ARG A 562 -21.62 -20.07 -14.66
C ARG A 562 -21.04 -21.34 -15.27
N HIS A 563 -20.89 -22.40 -14.49
CA HIS A 563 -20.49 -23.72 -14.98
C HIS A 563 -21.58 -24.34 -15.86
N MET A 564 -22.85 -24.08 -15.53
CA MET A 564 -24.03 -24.65 -16.21
C MET A 564 -24.59 -23.82 -17.37
N ARG A 565 -24.16 -22.56 -17.56
CA ARG A 565 -24.74 -21.65 -18.58
C ARG A 565 -24.06 -21.69 -19.95
N ASP A 566 -22.87 -22.28 -20.03
CA ASP A 566 -22.07 -22.36 -21.28
C ASP A 566 -21.97 -23.82 -21.81
N VAL A 567 -22.74 -24.74 -21.21
CA VAL A 567 -23.03 -26.10 -21.71
C VAL A 567 -24.44 -26.06 -22.26
#